data_AF-A0A1R4GUG7-F1
#
_entry.id   AF-A0A1R4GUG7-F1
#
_cell.length_a   1.000
_cell.length_b   1.000
_cell.length_c   1.000
_cell.angle_alpha   90.00
_cell.angle_beta   90.00
_cell.angle_gamma   90.00
#
_symmetry.space_group_name_H-M   'P 1'
#
loop_
_entity.id
_entity.type
_entity.pdbx_description
1 polymer ?
#
loop_
_entity_poly.entity_id
_entity_poly.type
_entity_poly.pdbx_seq_one_letter_code
_entity_poly.pdbx_strand_id
1 'polypeptide(L)'
;MATFTTIATSTPGLSGTFNWSTLGYMLLAVGILATYLSGRRYLLGYLLGGMGYWVLIEGIQSVVVNVTSMSSGYGYLTAVLLTIAVAGSYLGYRYKQFVATMETQKTGVESLSRRTAPVAAAVKARTPKDKYIEHTPIYNNYKPRFRN
;
A
#
# COMPACT_ATOMS: atom_id res chain seq x y z
N MET A 1 -35.95 35.61 -54.38
CA MET A 1 -35.15 36.71 -53.80
C MET A 1 -35.37 36.67 -52.30
N ALA A 2 -34.43 36.48 -51.38
CA ALA A 2 -33.00 36.22 -51.46
C ALA A 2 -32.67 35.17 -50.38
N THR A 3 -31.93 34.13 -50.78
CA THR A 3 -31.30 33.11 -49.94
C THR A 3 -30.14 33.74 -49.18
N PHE A 4 -30.23 33.80 -47.86
CA PHE A 4 -29.07 34.13 -47.00
C PHE A 4 -28.31 32.84 -46.68
N THR A 5 -27.32 32.56 -47.51
CA THR A 5 -26.27 31.56 -47.26
C THR A 5 -25.29 32.15 -46.26
N THR A 6 -25.38 31.77 -44.99
CA THR A 6 -24.32 32.05 -44.01
C THR A 6 -23.21 31.02 -44.21
N ILE A 7 -22.14 31.46 -44.86
CA ILE A 7 -20.90 30.69 -45.05
C ILE A 7 -20.32 30.40 -43.66
N ALA A 8 -20.27 29.11 -43.31
CA ALA A 8 -19.54 28.62 -42.15
C ALA A 8 -18.04 28.81 -42.38
N THR A 9 -17.45 29.85 -41.78
CA THR A 9 -16.01 29.90 -41.54
C THR A 9 -15.70 29.05 -40.32
N SER A 10 -15.24 27.83 -40.59
CA SER A 10 -14.65 26.93 -39.61
C SER A 10 -13.31 27.52 -39.12
N THR A 11 -13.35 28.31 -38.06
CA THR A 11 -12.19 28.47 -37.18
C THR A 11 -12.23 27.31 -36.20
N PRO A 12 -11.20 26.44 -36.11
CA PRO A 12 -11.06 25.53 -34.96
C PRO A 12 -10.62 26.39 -33.78
N GLY A 13 -11.55 27.18 -33.26
CA GLY A 13 -11.37 27.95 -32.06
C GLY A 13 -11.27 26.96 -30.92
N LEU A 14 -10.10 26.90 -30.30
CA LEU A 14 -9.89 26.40 -28.95
C LEU A 14 -10.64 27.30 -27.96
N SER A 15 -11.95 27.42 -28.12
CA SER A 15 -12.84 28.19 -27.26
C SER A 15 -13.11 27.32 -26.05
N GLY A 16 -12.10 27.19 -25.18
CA GLY A 16 -12.29 26.65 -23.84
C GLY A 16 -13.35 27.50 -23.15
N THR A 17 -14.57 26.96 -23.03
CA THR A 17 -15.65 27.64 -22.33
C THR A 17 -15.20 27.88 -20.90
N PHE A 18 -14.90 29.14 -20.57
CA PHE A 18 -14.46 29.52 -19.23
C PHE A 18 -15.63 29.39 -18.27
N ASN A 19 -15.80 28.20 -17.69
CA ASN A 19 -16.77 27.92 -16.64
C ASN A 19 -16.08 27.93 -15.26
N TRP A 20 -16.86 28.09 -14.20
CA TRP A 20 -16.36 28.07 -12.81
C TRP A 20 -15.53 26.81 -12.50
N SER A 21 -15.87 25.68 -13.12
CA SER A 21 -15.11 24.44 -13.00
C SER A 21 -13.71 24.55 -13.61
N THR A 22 -13.57 25.15 -14.81
CA THR A 22 -12.27 25.38 -15.46
C THR A 22 -11.39 26.28 -14.60
N LEU A 23 -11.94 27.34 -14.02
CA LEU A 23 -11.22 28.19 -13.07
C LEU A 23 -10.76 27.37 -11.85
N GLY A 24 -11.63 26.53 -11.29
CA GLY A 24 -11.29 25.64 -10.18
C GLY A 24 -10.16 24.67 -10.51
N TYR A 25 -10.19 24.04 -11.68
CA TYR A 25 -9.12 23.13 -12.12
C TYR A 25 -7.80 23.86 -12.40
N MET A 26 -7.85 25.07 -12.96
CA MET A 26 -6.66 25.89 -13.16
C MET A 26 -6.03 26.30 -11.82
N LEU A 27 -6.84 26.74 -10.85
CA LEU A 27 -6.37 27.06 -9.50
C LEU A 27 -5.78 25.82 -8.80
N LEU A 28 -6.41 24.66 -8.95
CA LEU A 28 -5.90 23.40 -8.42
C LEU A 28 -4.57 23.02 -9.09
N ALA A 29 -4.45 23.16 -10.40
CA ALA A 29 -3.21 22.88 -11.14
C ALA A 29 -2.07 23.81 -10.71
N VAL A 30 -2.35 25.11 -10.58
CA VAL A 30 -1.39 26.10 -10.06
C VAL A 30 -1.00 25.77 -8.61
N GLY A 31 -1.97 25.39 -7.77
CA GLY A 31 -1.73 24.98 -6.39
C GLY A 31 -0.84 23.73 -6.28
N ILE A 32 -1.06 22.73 -7.14
CA ILE A 32 -0.21 21.54 -7.24
C ILE A 32 1.21 21.95 -7.65
N LEU A 33 1.35 22.76 -8.69
CA LEU A 33 2.65 23.21 -9.18
C LEU A 33 3.40 24.04 -8.14
N ALA A 34 2.71 24.95 -7.45
CA ALA A 34 3.27 25.74 -6.36
C ALA A 34 3.72 24.84 -5.19
N THR A 35 2.94 23.82 -4.83
CA THR A 35 3.29 22.87 -3.76
C THR A 35 4.47 21.99 -4.16
N TYR A 36 4.55 21.62 -5.44
CA TYR A 36 5.64 20.82 -5.99
C TYR A 36 6.98 21.55 -5.92
N LEU A 37 6.98 22.84 -6.28
CA LEU A 37 8.16 23.70 -6.23
C LEU A 37 8.49 24.18 -4.79
N SER A 38 7.58 23.99 -3.84
CA SER A 38 7.77 24.33 -2.44
C SER A 38 8.55 23.25 -1.68
N GLY A 39 9.21 23.64 -0.58
CA GLY A 39 9.78 22.70 0.39
C GLY A 39 8.75 21.76 1.05
N ARG A 40 7.45 22.00 0.83
CA ARG A 40 6.33 21.20 1.35
C ARG A 40 5.79 20.16 0.36
N ARG A 41 6.55 19.79 -0.67
CA ARG A 41 6.17 18.77 -1.68
C ARG A 41 5.65 17.44 -1.12
N TYR A 42 6.03 17.07 0.10
CA TYR A 42 5.50 15.87 0.77
C TYR A 42 3.97 15.92 0.97
N LEU A 43 3.36 17.12 0.97
CA LEU A 43 1.91 17.31 0.99
C LEU A 43 1.21 16.78 -0.26
N LEU A 44 1.89 16.76 -1.41
CA LEU A 44 1.35 16.13 -2.62
C LEU A 44 1.21 14.62 -2.43
N GLY A 45 2.10 14.00 -1.66
CA GLY A 45 1.97 12.59 -1.29
C GLY A 45 0.70 12.32 -0.48
N TYR A 46 0.36 13.20 0.47
CA TYR A 46 -0.90 13.10 1.22
C TYR A 46 -2.13 13.31 0.33
N LEU A 47 -2.08 14.28 -0.60
CA LEU A 47 -3.16 14.52 -1.55
C LEU A 47 -3.38 13.29 -2.45
N LEU A 48 -2.30 12.77 -3.05
CA LEU A 48 -2.35 11.58 -3.90
C LEU A 48 -2.79 10.35 -3.12
N GLY A 49 -2.35 10.21 -1.87
CA GLY A 49 -2.81 9.14 -0.97
C GLY A 49 -4.31 9.20 -0.71
N GLY A 50 -4.84 10.40 -0.45
CA GLY A 50 -6.29 10.61 -0.30
C GLY A 50 -7.09 10.28 -1.56
N MET A 51 -6.61 10.73 -2.72
CA MET A 51 -7.23 10.42 -4.02
C MET A 51 -7.19 8.92 -4.33
N GLY A 52 -6.06 8.26 -4.08
CA GLY A 52 -5.92 6.81 -4.24
C GLY A 52 -6.84 6.04 -3.30
N TYR A 53 -6.97 6.48 -2.05
CA TYR A 53 -7.92 5.91 -1.10
C TYR A 53 -9.37 6.07 -1.58
N TRP A 54 -9.73 7.24 -2.13
CA TRP A 54 -11.07 7.46 -2.67
C TRP A 54 -11.38 6.52 -3.83
N VAL A 55 -10.47 6.36 -4.79
CA VAL A 55 -10.63 5.41 -5.92
C VAL A 55 -10.80 3.98 -5.41
N LEU A 56 -10.08 3.59 -4.37
CA LEU A 56 -10.24 2.28 -3.75
C LEU A 56 -11.64 2.12 -3.13
N ILE A 57 -12.17 3.14 -2.46
CA ILE A 57 -13.54 3.13 -1.92
C ILE A 57 -14.57 3.02 -3.03
N GLU A 58 -14.44 3.78 -4.12
CA GLU A 58 -15.33 3.67 -5.29
C GLU A 58 -15.31 2.25 -5.89
N GLY A 59 -14.12 1.63 -5.99
CA GLY A 59 -13.99 0.27 -6.45
C GLY A 59 -14.71 -0.74 -5.54
N ILE A 60 -14.50 -0.67 -4.22
CA ILE A 60 -15.17 -1.56 -3.27
C ILE A 60 -16.68 -1.32 -3.28
N GLN A 61 -17.11 -0.06 -3.25
CA GLN A 61 -18.53 0.32 -3.28
C GLN A 61 -19.20 -0.25 -4.54
N SER A 62 -18.57 -0.12 -5.70
CA SER A 62 -19.09 -0.63 -6.96
C SER A 62 -19.27 -2.15 -6.89
N VAL A 63 -18.27 -2.88 -6.39
CA VAL A 63 -18.38 -4.34 -6.20
C VAL A 63 -19.50 -4.68 -5.23
N VAL A 64 -19.60 -3.99 -4.09
CA VAL A 64 -20.62 -4.27 -3.08
C VAL A 64 -22.03 -4.05 -3.64
N VAL A 65 -22.28 -2.92 -4.30
CA VAL A 65 -23.59 -2.61 -4.88
C VAL A 65 -23.95 -3.61 -5.97
N ASN A 66 -23.00 -4.00 -6.82
CA ASN A 66 -23.25 -4.98 -7.89
C ASN A 66 -23.51 -6.40 -7.37
N VAL A 67 -22.87 -6.80 -6.27
CA VAL A 67 -22.99 -8.16 -5.72
C VAL A 67 -24.18 -8.30 -4.78
N THR A 68 -24.48 -7.26 -3.99
CA THR A 68 -25.50 -7.31 -2.94
C THR A 68 -26.79 -6.57 -3.31
N SER A 69 -26.83 -5.88 -4.47
CA SER A 69 -27.96 -5.05 -4.93
C SER A 69 -28.42 -3.99 -3.91
N MET A 70 -27.53 -3.58 -3.01
CA MET A 70 -27.84 -2.64 -1.94
C MET A 70 -27.81 -1.18 -2.45
N SER A 71 -28.49 -0.26 -1.75
CA SER A 71 -28.49 1.14 -2.15
C SER A 71 -27.08 1.77 -2.08
N SER A 72 -26.84 2.76 -2.94
CA SER A 72 -25.53 3.43 -3.06
C SER A 72 -24.99 3.96 -1.71
N GLY A 73 -25.86 4.54 -0.88
CA GLY A 73 -25.47 5.08 0.43
C GLY A 73 -24.95 4.01 1.38
N TYR A 74 -25.61 2.85 1.43
CA TYR A 74 -25.11 1.73 2.23
C TYR A 74 -23.87 1.08 1.59
N GLY A 75 -23.73 1.14 0.26
CA GLY A 75 -22.52 0.72 -0.46
C GLY A 75 -21.27 1.48 -0.01
N TYR A 76 -21.36 2.81 0.15
CA TYR A 76 -20.25 3.60 0.68
C TYR A 76 -19.96 3.29 2.16
N LEU A 77 -20.99 3.16 2.99
CA LEU A 77 -20.82 2.82 4.40
C LEU A 77 -20.10 1.47 4.57
N THR A 78 -20.52 0.47 3.80
CA THR A 78 -19.89 -0.86 3.81
C THR A 78 -18.47 -0.84 3.27
N ALA A 79 -18.18 -0.08 2.21
CA ALA A 79 -16.82 0.10 1.72
C ALA A 79 -15.89 0.68 2.78
N VAL A 80 -16.33 1.70 3.51
CA VAL A 80 -15.57 2.31 4.62
C VAL A 80 -15.39 1.34 5.79
N LEU A 81 -16.44 0.61 6.17
CA LEU A 81 -16.34 -0.39 7.25
C LEU A 81 -15.37 -1.52 6.89
N LEU A 82 -15.35 -1.95 5.62
CA LEU A 82 -14.41 -2.95 5.12
C LEU A 82 -12.97 -2.45 5.17
N THR A 83 -12.70 -1.21 4.75
CA THR A 83 -11.34 -0.66 4.81
C THR A 83 -10.86 -0.49 6.25
N ILE A 84 -11.73 -0.04 7.16
CA ILE A 84 -11.42 0.04 8.60
C ILE A 84 -11.16 -1.36 9.18
N ALA A 85 -11.98 -2.36 8.85
CA ALA A 85 -11.79 -3.72 9.33
C ALA A 85 -10.46 -4.33 8.86
N VAL A 86 -10.11 -4.13 7.58
CA VAL A 86 -8.84 -4.59 7.02
C VAL A 86 -7.66 -3.87 7.68
N ALA A 87 -7.71 -2.54 7.79
CA ALA A 87 -6.66 -1.76 8.45
C ALA A 87 -6.51 -2.16 9.92
N GLY A 88 -7.62 -2.24 10.66
CA GLY A 88 -7.64 -2.65 12.07
C GLY A 88 -7.11 -4.06 12.28
N SER A 89 -7.44 -5.01 11.40
CA SER A 89 -6.90 -6.38 11.45
C SER A 89 -5.39 -6.39 11.24
N TYR A 90 -4.90 -5.63 10.26
CA TYR A 90 -3.47 -5.49 10.01
C TYR A 90 -2.73 -4.84 11.18
N LEU A 91 -3.26 -3.75 11.74
CA LEU A 91 -2.69 -3.09 12.91
C LEU A 91 -2.68 -4.02 14.12
N GLY A 92 -3.76 -4.76 14.37
CA GLY A 92 -3.84 -5.74 15.45
C GLY A 92 -2.81 -6.86 15.30
N TYR A 93 -2.61 -7.37 14.09
CA TYR A 93 -1.56 -8.33 13.79
C TYR A 93 -0.15 -7.75 14.06
N ARG A 94 0.13 -6.55 13.58
CA ARG A 94 1.42 -5.87 13.78
C ARG A 94 1.68 -5.56 15.26
N TYR A 95 0.65 -5.16 15.99
CA TYR A 95 0.73 -4.91 17.42
C TYR A 95 1.12 -6.18 18.18
N LYS A 96 0.50 -7.34 17.87
CA LYS A 96 0.88 -8.62 18.47
C LYS A 96 2.33 -8.99 18.19
N GLN A 97 2.81 -8.77 16.95
CA GLN A 97 4.22 -9.01 16.61
C GLN A 97 5.17 -8.13 17.43
N PHE A 98 4.83 -6.84 17.56
CA PHE A 98 5.62 -5.87 18.31
C PHE A 98 5.72 -6.22 19.80
N VAL A 99 4.61 -6.57 20.44
CA VAL A 99 4.59 -7.01 21.84
C VAL A 99 5.45 -8.27 22.02
N ALA A 100 5.31 -9.27 21.15
CA ALA A 100 6.11 -10.49 21.22
C ALA A 100 7.62 -10.22 21.09
N THR A 101 8.03 -9.27 20.24
CA THR A 101 9.45 -8.87 20.14
C THR A 101 9.97 -8.17 21.38
N MET A 102 9.15 -7.32 22.02
CA MET A 102 9.52 -6.65 23.26
C MET A 102 9.65 -7.61 24.44
N GLU A 103 8.73 -8.58 24.55
CA GLU A 103 8.82 -9.63 25.57
C GLU A 103 10.10 -10.44 25.42
N THR A 104 10.42 -10.86 24.19
CA THR A 104 11.65 -11.62 23.88
C THR A 104 12.90 -10.82 24.25
N GLN A 105 12.94 -9.51 23.95
CA GLN A 105 14.08 -8.65 24.31
C GLN A 105 14.23 -8.49 25.83
N LYS A 106 13.12 -8.47 26.58
CA LYS A 106 13.13 -8.30 28.04
C LYS A 106 13.51 -9.58 28.78
N THR A 107 13.09 -10.74 28.30
CA THR A 107 13.30 -12.04 28.97
C THR A 107 14.50 -12.82 28.41
N GLY A 108 15.00 -12.46 27.23
CA GLY A 108 16.08 -13.19 26.53
C GLY A 108 15.66 -14.57 26.02
N VAL A 109 14.38 -14.94 26.13
CA VAL A 109 13.86 -16.25 25.73
C VAL A 109 12.66 -16.04 24.80
N GLU A 110 12.73 -16.64 23.61
CA GLU A 110 11.67 -16.56 22.62
C GLU A 110 10.44 -17.35 23.08
N SER A 111 9.23 -16.76 22.96
CA SER A 111 8.01 -17.39 23.46
C SER A 111 7.69 -18.69 22.69
N LEU A 112 7.38 -19.76 23.43
CA LEU A 112 7.09 -21.10 22.88
C LEU A 112 6.04 -21.10 21.76
N SER A 113 5.08 -20.16 21.80
CA SER A 113 4.06 -19.97 20.76
C SER A 113 4.64 -19.67 19.37
N ARG A 114 5.74 -18.90 19.29
CA ARG A 114 6.44 -18.62 18.04
C ARG A 114 7.19 -19.86 17.51
N ARG A 115 7.66 -20.72 18.40
CA ARG A 115 8.34 -21.97 18.02
C ARG A 115 7.39 -22.97 17.34
N THR A 116 6.09 -22.89 17.64
CA THR A 116 5.07 -23.79 17.10
C THR A 116 4.48 -23.29 15.77
N ALA A 117 4.46 -21.97 15.54
CA ALA A 117 3.96 -21.36 14.31
C ALA A 117 5.12 -20.91 13.40
N PRO A 118 5.51 -21.64 12.32
CA PRO A 118 4.95 -22.84 11.71
C PRO A 118 6.04 -23.92 11.47
N VAL A 119 6.09 -24.97 12.30
CA VAL A 119 6.90 -26.16 11.98
C VAL A 119 6.48 -26.78 10.64
N ALA A 120 5.20 -26.65 10.28
CA ALA A 120 4.65 -27.15 9.01
C ALA A 120 5.17 -26.40 7.75
N ALA A 121 5.45 -25.09 7.82
CA ALA A 121 5.97 -24.34 6.67
C ALA A 121 7.51 -24.33 6.62
N ALA A 122 8.17 -24.40 7.78
CA ALA A 122 9.63 -24.50 7.87
C ALA A 122 10.18 -25.84 7.35
N VAL A 123 9.41 -26.94 7.42
CA VAL A 123 9.84 -28.25 6.90
C VAL A 123 9.98 -28.25 5.37
N LYS A 124 9.24 -27.41 4.64
CA LYS A 124 9.31 -27.34 3.17
C LYS A 124 10.43 -26.44 2.64
N ALA A 125 11.04 -25.61 3.50
CA ALA A 125 12.03 -24.59 3.13
C ALA A 125 13.45 -24.85 3.68
N ARG A 126 13.71 -26.03 4.27
CA ARG A 126 15.07 -26.40 4.68
C ARG A 126 15.92 -26.77 3.47
N THR A 127 16.56 -25.79 2.87
CA THR A 127 17.81 -26.02 2.11
C THR A 127 18.81 -26.70 3.06
N PRO A 128 19.56 -27.73 2.63
CA PRO A 128 20.47 -28.52 3.48
C PRO A 128 21.67 -27.75 4.05
N LYS A 129 21.70 -26.41 3.93
CA LYS A 129 22.82 -25.54 4.31
C LYS A 129 22.85 -25.13 5.78
N ASP A 130 21.75 -25.32 6.52
CA ASP A 130 21.67 -25.01 7.97
C ASP A 130 21.83 -26.26 8.85
N LYS A 131 22.59 -27.26 8.38
CA LYS A 131 22.93 -28.40 9.23
C LYS A 131 24.06 -27.98 10.17
N TYR A 132 23.73 -27.82 11.46
CA TYR A 132 24.73 -27.61 12.50
C TYR A 132 25.74 -28.77 12.48
N ILE A 133 27.03 -28.44 12.36
CA ILE A 133 28.13 -29.40 12.43
C ILE A 133 28.72 -29.29 13.82
N GLU A 134 28.52 -30.33 14.63
CA GLU A 134 29.18 -30.46 15.92
C GLU A 134 30.67 -30.75 15.70
N HIS A 135 31.53 -29.82 16.12
CA HIS A 135 32.97 -30.05 16.15
C HIS A 135 33.34 -30.64 17.53
N THR A 136 33.70 -31.92 17.55
CA THR A 136 34.35 -32.52 18.72
C THR A 136 35.86 -32.27 18.66
N PRO A 137 36.54 -32.01 19.80
CA PRO A 137 37.99 -31.84 19.81
C PRO A 137 38.67 -33.10 19.28
N ILE A 138 39.68 -32.93 18.42
CA ILE A 138 40.46 -34.04 17.90
C ILE A 138 41.48 -34.44 18.99
N TYR A 139 41.24 -35.54 19.69
CA TYR A 139 42.12 -36.05 20.76
C TYR A 139 43.26 -36.96 20.25
N ASN A 140 43.39 -37.14 18.93
CA ASN A 140 44.50 -37.90 18.37
C ASN A 140 45.75 -37.01 18.19
N ASN A 141 46.93 -37.61 18.03
CA ASN A 141 48.20 -36.90 17.84
C ASN A 141 48.37 -36.27 16.43
N TYR A 142 47.28 -35.94 15.74
CA TYR A 142 47.34 -35.31 14.43
C TYR A 142 47.73 -33.84 14.57
N LYS A 143 48.93 -33.49 14.06
CA LYS A 143 49.44 -32.12 14.01
C LYS A 143 49.50 -31.65 12.56
N PRO A 144 48.48 -30.94 12.05
CA PRO A 144 48.51 -30.44 10.67
C PRO A 144 49.61 -29.38 10.55
N ARG A 145 50.39 -29.43 9.46
CA ARG A 145 51.30 -28.36 9.07
C ARG A 145 50.58 -27.43 8.11
N PHE A 146 50.57 -26.14 8.39
CA PHE A 146 50.08 -25.15 7.43
C PHE A 146 51.05 -25.11 6.24
N ARG A 147 50.51 -25.27 5.03
CA ARG A 147 51.27 -25.01 3.81
C ARG A 147 51.30 -23.49 3.62
N ASN A 148 52.51 -22.93 3.55
CA ASN A 148 52.73 -21.57 3.04
C ASN A 148 52.69 -21.60 1.51
#